data_AF-A0A5M7PRB5-F1
#
_entry.id   AF-A0A5M7PRB5-F1
#
_cell.length_a   1.000
_cell.length_b   1.000
_cell.length_c   1.000
_cell.angle_alpha   90.00
_cell.angle_beta   90.00
_cell.angle_gamma   90.00
#
_symmetry.space_group_name_H-M   'P 1'
#
loop_
_entity.id
_entity.type
_entity.pdbx_description
1 polymer ?
#
loop_
_entity_poly.entity_id
_entity_poly.type
_entity_poly.pdbx_seq_one_letter_code
_entity_poly.pdbx_strand_id
1 'polypeptide(L)'
;MNGIGTMIKKLSLCALSVLAALPVGTVALAAEGDMQLQQVLMLSRHNLRAPLADNGSVLEQSTKKSWPQWDVPGGQLTTKGGVLEIYMGNYTRQWLAQQGLAKNGSCPDSHNVFV
;
A
#
# COMPACT_ATOMS: atom_id res chain seq x y z
N MET A 1 -6.28 34.44 -51.09
CA MET A 1 -5.18 34.12 -50.17
C MET A 1 -5.70 33.50 -48.86
N ASN A 2 -6.59 32.48 -48.91
CA ASN A 2 -7.29 31.98 -47.70
C ASN A 2 -7.10 30.47 -47.42
N GLY A 3 -6.09 29.82 -48.03
CA GLY A 3 -5.92 28.36 -47.96
C GLY A 3 -4.90 27.84 -46.93
N ILE A 4 -3.94 28.66 -46.50
CA ILE A 4 -2.78 28.20 -45.71
C ILE A 4 -3.06 28.26 -44.19
N GLY A 5 -3.82 29.25 -43.72
CA GLY A 5 -4.14 29.41 -42.29
C GLY A 5 -5.03 28.29 -41.71
N THR A 6 -5.82 27.62 -42.55
CA THR A 6 -6.76 26.57 -42.13
C THR A 6 -6.05 25.23 -41.89
N MET A 7 -4.92 24.96 -42.56
CA MET A 7 -4.14 23.74 -42.34
C MET A 7 -3.33 23.78 -41.03
N ILE A 8 -2.76 24.93 -40.68
CA ILE A 8 -1.94 25.09 -39.45
C ILE A 8 -2.81 24.92 -38.19
N LYS A 9 -4.06 25.42 -38.20
CA LYS A 9 -5.02 25.18 -37.11
C LYS A 9 -5.43 23.71 -36.97
N LYS A 10 -5.51 22.96 -38.08
CA LYS A 10 -5.86 21.52 -38.05
C LYS A 10 -4.73 20.65 -37.51
N LEU A 11 -3.46 20.94 -37.85
CA LEU A 11 -2.33 20.23 -37.26
C LEU A 11 -2.18 20.51 -35.76
N SER A 12 -2.44 21.75 -35.32
CA SER A 12 -2.38 22.11 -33.90
C SER A 12 -3.48 21.44 -33.06
N LEU A 13 -4.66 21.20 -33.63
CA LEU A 13 -5.77 20.52 -32.94
C LEU A 13 -5.52 19.01 -32.79
N CYS A 14 -4.87 18.37 -33.77
CA CYS A 14 -4.48 16.96 -33.67
C CYS A 14 -3.32 16.71 -32.70
N ALA A 15 -2.44 17.69 -32.48
CA ALA A 15 -1.34 17.55 -31.53
C ALA A 15 -1.81 17.59 -30.06
N LEU A 16 -2.88 18.36 -29.75
CA LEU A 16 -3.47 18.39 -28.40
C LEU A 16 -4.27 17.12 -28.06
N SER A 17 -4.90 16.47 -29.03
CA SER A 17 -5.67 15.24 -28.77
C SER A 17 -4.78 14.03 -28.48
N VAL A 18 -3.55 14.00 -28.99
CA VAL A 18 -2.57 12.92 -28.71
C VAL A 18 -2.04 13.00 -27.27
N LEU A 19 -1.90 14.20 -26.69
CA LEU A 19 -1.43 14.37 -25.31
C LEU A 19 -2.49 13.95 -24.27
N ALA A 20 -3.79 14.04 -24.61
CA ALA A 20 -4.89 13.63 -23.73
C ALA A 20 -5.09 12.10 -23.64
N ALA A 21 -4.43 11.34 -24.52
CA ALA A 21 -4.47 9.87 -24.53
C ALA A 21 -3.32 9.22 -23.75
N LEU A 22 -2.44 10.00 -23.14
CA LEU A 22 -1.41 9.46 -22.25
C LEU A 22 -2.10 8.94 -20.99
N PRO A 23 -1.99 7.65 -20.65
CA PRO A 23 -2.57 7.12 -19.43
C PRO A 23 -1.84 7.75 -18.24
N VAL A 24 -2.46 8.75 -17.62
CA VAL A 24 -2.01 9.35 -16.36
C VAL A 24 -2.37 8.37 -15.24
N GLY A 25 -1.68 7.23 -15.20
CA GLY A 25 -1.87 6.23 -14.17
C GLY A 25 -1.50 4.84 -14.64
N THR A 26 -0.49 4.25 -14.00
CA THR A 26 -0.27 2.81 -14.04
C THR A 26 -1.37 2.16 -13.19
N VAL A 27 -2.40 1.62 -13.82
CA VAL A 27 -3.34 0.71 -13.17
C VAL A 27 -2.69 -0.67 -13.19
N ALA A 28 -2.51 -1.29 -12.02
CA ALA A 28 -2.05 -2.68 -11.95
C ALA A 28 -3.17 -3.59 -12.46
N LEU A 29 -2.98 -4.21 -13.62
CA LEU A 29 -3.85 -5.26 -14.12
C LEU A 29 -3.53 -6.57 -13.38
N ALA A 30 -4.54 -7.38 -13.11
CA ALA A 30 -4.34 -8.72 -12.59
C ALA A 30 -3.51 -9.54 -13.58
N ALA A 31 -2.73 -10.48 -13.07
CA ALA A 31 -1.95 -11.37 -13.91
C ALA A 31 -2.89 -12.20 -14.83
N GLU A 32 -2.74 -12.07 -16.15
CA GLU A 32 -3.47 -12.87 -17.15
C GLU A 32 -2.66 -14.12 -17.56
N GLY A 33 -3.34 -15.23 -17.85
CA GLY A 33 -2.74 -16.46 -18.40
C GLY A 33 -1.93 -17.29 -17.39
N ASP A 34 -0.90 -17.98 -17.87
CA ASP A 34 -0.06 -18.93 -17.11
C ASP A 34 1.06 -18.26 -16.28
N MET A 35 0.84 -17.03 -15.81
CA MET A 35 1.85 -16.32 -15.02
C MET A 35 1.99 -16.92 -13.62
N GLN A 36 3.22 -17.26 -13.25
CA GLN A 36 3.55 -17.83 -11.95
C GLN A 36 4.31 -16.81 -11.08
N LEU A 37 3.78 -16.52 -9.88
CA LEU A 37 4.46 -15.68 -8.90
C LEU A 37 5.79 -16.32 -8.46
N GLN A 38 6.89 -15.58 -8.56
CA GLN A 38 8.25 -16.05 -8.22
C GLN A 38 8.81 -15.46 -6.93
N GLN A 39 8.47 -14.21 -6.61
CA GLN A 39 9.02 -13.50 -5.46
C GLN A 39 8.08 -12.35 -5.04
N VAL A 40 8.08 -12.02 -3.75
CA VAL A 40 7.33 -10.90 -3.18
C VAL A 40 8.25 -10.06 -2.31
N LEU A 41 8.13 -8.74 -2.41
CA LEU A 41 8.67 -7.78 -1.47
C LEU A 41 7.50 -7.06 -0.79
N MET A 42 7.43 -7.13 0.54
CA MET A 42 6.38 -6.50 1.32
C MET A 42 6.93 -5.31 2.09
N LEU A 43 6.51 -4.09 1.72
CA LEU A 43 6.76 -2.90 2.53
C LEU A 43 5.58 -2.68 3.48
N SER A 44 5.76 -3.09 4.73
CA SER A 44 4.69 -3.00 5.73
C SER A 44 4.89 -1.81 6.68
N ARG A 45 3.78 -1.20 7.09
CA ARG A 45 3.76 -0.29 8.25
C ARG A 45 3.40 -1.12 9.48
N HIS A 46 3.90 -0.73 10.64
CA HIS A 46 3.43 -1.29 11.91
C HIS A 46 1.90 -1.18 12.06
N ASN A 47 1.31 -2.11 12.81
CA ASN A 47 -0.13 -2.12 13.09
C ASN A 47 -0.51 -1.11 14.21
N LEU A 48 -1.69 -1.30 14.83
CA LEU A 48 -2.22 -0.42 15.87
C LEU A 48 -1.26 -0.27 17.06
N ARG A 49 -0.92 0.98 17.36
CA ARG A 49 -0.05 1.37 18.46
C ARG A 49 -0.64 2.53 19.25
N ALA A 50 -0.18 2.70 20.50
CA ALA A 50 -0.48 3.89 21.26
C ALA A 50 0.09 5.15 20.56
N PRO A 51 -0.52 6.34 20.77
CA PRO A 51 0.03 7.61 20.30
C PRO A 51 1.49 7.80 20.73
N LEU A 52 2.25 8.55 19.94
CA LEU A 52 3.60 9.00 20.34
C LEU A 52 3.54 10.16 21.34
N ALA A 53 2.35 10.68 21.58
CA ALA A 53 2.10 11.81 22.45
C ALA A 53 1.95 11.33 23.89
N ASP A 54 3.01 11.42 24.66
CA ASP A 54 3.04 11.17 26.10
C ASP A 54 3.50 12.42 26.88
N ASN A 55 3.36 12.36 28.20
CA ASN A 55 4.01 13.18 29.24
C ASN A 55 4.55 14.56 28.80
N GLY A 56 3.66 15.52 28.53
CA GLY A 56 3.99 16.91 28.22
C GLY A 56 3.94 17.26 26.73
N SER A 57 3.56 16.33 25.86
CA SER A 57 3.47 16.58 24.41
C SER A 57 2.51 17.74 24.06
N VAL A 58 2.69 18.32 22.87
CA VAL A 58 1.79 19.36 22.34
C VAL A 58 0.33 18.91 22.36
N LEU A 59 0.07 17.63 22.08
CA LEU A 59 -1.27 17.06 22.09
C LEU A 59 -1.93 17.09 23.48
N GLU A 60 -1.17 16.89 24.55
CA GLU A 60 -1.67 17.04 25.92
C GLU A 60 -2.06 18.49 26.22
N GLN A 61 -1.23 19.45 25.79
CA GLN A 61 -1.45 20.87 26.04
C GLN A 61 -2.53 21.50 25.13
N SER A 62 -2.88 20.83 24.03
CA SER A 62 -3.78 21.37 23.01
C SER A 62 -5.27 21.36 23.40
N THR A 63 -5.63 20.73 24.52
CA THR A 63 -7.02 20.64 24.96
C THR A 63 -7.12 20.57 26.48
N LYS A 64 -8.24 21.08 27.03
CA LYS A 64 -8.55 20.94 28.47
C LYS A 64 -9.20 19.59 28.81
N LYS A 65 -9.47 18.74 27.82
CA LYS A 65 -10.07 17.41 28.02
C LYS A 65 -9.00 16.39 28.38
N SER A 66 -9.36 15.41 29.21
CA SER A 66 -8.50 14.25 29.45
C SER A 66 -8.47 13.33 28.24
N TRP A 67 -7.27 12.90 27.83
CA TRP A 67 -7.10 11.90 26.79
C TRP A 67 -7.40 10.49 27.33
N PRO A 68 -8.03 9.62 26.51
CA PRO A 68 -8.18 8.21 26.86
C PRO A 68 -6.81 7.58 27.14
N GLN A 69 -6.74 6.80 28.21
CA GLN A 69 -5.52 6.08 28.56
C GLN A 69 -5.40 4.81 27.73
N TRP A 70 -4.16 4.49 27.38
CA TRP A 70 -3.81 3.25 26.70
C TRP A 70 -3.22 2.28 27.72
N ASP A 71 -3.40 1.00 27.45
CA ASP A 71 -2.93 -0.15 28.22
C ASP A 71 -1.44 -0.45 27.99
N VAL A 72 -0.80 0.24 27.05
CA VAL A 72 0.64 0.15 26.73
C VAL A 72 1.28 1.55 26.70
N PRO A 73 2.59 1.67 26.94
CA PRO A 73 3.31 2.94 26.82
C PRO A 73 3.21 3.57 25.42
N GLY A 74 3.44 4.89 25.36
CA GLY A 74 3.41 5.67 24.13
C GLY A 74 4.29 5.05 23.02
N GLY A 75 3.74 5.01 21.81
CA GLY A 75 4.40 4.44 20.63
C GLY A 75 4.48 2.91 20.54
N GLN A 76 4.17 2.18 21.62
CA GLN A 76 4.22 0.72 21.59
C GLN A 76 3.01 0.11 20.90
N LEU A 77 3.21 -1.06 20.29
CA LEU A 77 2.14 -1.86 19.68
C LEU A 77 1.18 -2.34 20.77
N THR A 78 -0.12 -2.26 20.52
CA THR A 78 -1.11 -2.79 21.46
C THR A 78 -1.29 -4.30 21.28
N THR A 79 -1.85 -4.99 22.27
CA THR A 79 -2.23 -6.41 22.13
C THR A 79 -3.16 -6.62 20.95
N LYS A 80 -4.13 -5.72 20.76
CA LYS A 80 -5.02 -5.74 19.59
C LYS A 80 -4.26 -5.53 18.28
N GLY A 81 -3.24 -4.66 18.27
CA GLY A 81 -2.34 -4.49 17.12
C GLY A 81 -1.64 -5.79 16.75
N GLY A 82 -1.16 -6.56 17.73
CA GLY A 82 -0.60 -7.89 17.49
C GLY A 82 -1.61 -8.88 16.90
N VAL A 83 -2.85 -8.92 17.42
CA VAL A 83 -3.92 -9.78 16.87
C VAL A 83 -4.25 -9.41 15.41
N LEU A 84 -4.31 -8.12 15.09
CA LEU A 84 -4.53 -7.65 13.72
C LEU A 84 -3.37 -8.07 12.80
N GLU A 85 -2.13 -8.00 13.28
CA GLU A 85 -0.96 -8.44 12.50
C GLU A 85 -0.98 -9.95 12.24
N ILE A 86 -1.47 -10.75 13.19
CA ILE A 86 -1.69 -12.20 13.00
C ILE A 86 -2.70 -12.45 11.87
N TYR A 87 -3.80 -11.69 11.81
CA TYR A 87 -4.75 -11.83 10.71
C TYR A 87 -4.15 -11.46 9.36
N MET A 88 -3.35 -10.39 9.30
CA MET A 88 -2.63 -10.01 8.10
C MET A 88 -1.65 -11.11 7.65
N GLY A 89 -0.84 -11.64 8.58
CA GLY A 89 0.09 -12.73 8.31
C GLY A 89 -0.61 -14.01 7.84
N ASN A 90 -1.74 -14.36 8.45
CA ASN A 90 -2.54 -15.53 8.04
C ASN A 90 -3.12 -15.36 6.63
N TYR A 91 -3.67 -14.19 6.32
CA TYR A 91 -4.16 -13.88 4.98
C TYR A 91 -3.02 -13.97 3.95
N THR A 92 -1.89 -13.30 4.22
CA THR A 92 -0.72 -13.31 3.33
C THR A 92 -0.22 -14.74 3.11
N ARG A 93 -0.14 -15.56 4.16
CA ARG A 93 0.25 -16.97 4.06
C ARG A 93 -0.68 -17.76 3.14
N GLN A 94 -1.99 -17.60 3.28
CA GLN A 94 -2.98 -18.29 2.46
C GLN A 94 -2.88 -17.82 1.00
N TRP A 95 -2.76 -16.51 0.77
CA TRP A 95 -2.59 -15.95 -0.56
C TRP A 95 -1.31 -16.48 -1.23
N LEU A 96 -0.17 -16.46 -0.54
CA LEU A 96 1.09 -17.02 -1.06
C LEU A 96 0.98 -18.50 -1.42
N ALA A 97 0.22 -19.28 -0.66
CA ALA A 97 -0.02 -20.68 -0.97
C ALA A 97 -0.94 -20.87 -2.18
N GLN A 98 -1.97 -20.04 -2.33
CA GLN A 98 -2.81 -20.02 -3.53
C GLN A 98 -2.02 -19.65 -4.78
N GLN A 99 -1.05 -18.74 -4.65
CA GLN A 99 -0.13 -18.36 -5.73
C GLN A 99 1.00 -19.38 -5.95
N GLY A 100 1.04 -20.49 -5.20
CA GLY A 100 2.06 -21.54 -5.35
C GLY A 100 3.45 -21.18 -4.80
N LEU A 101 3.64 -20.00 -4.20
CA LEU A 101 4.93 -19.58 -3.65
C LEU A 101 5.22 -20.21 -2.28
N ALA A 102 4.17 -20.57 -1.51
CA ALA A 102 4.29 -21.26 -0.24
C ALA A 102 3.55 -22.61 -0.25
N LYS A 103 4.04 -23.59 0.52
CA LYS A 103 3.33 -24.86 0.71
C LYS A 103 2.26 -24.73 1.79
N ASN A 104 1.10 -25.33 1.55
CA ASN A 104 0.05 -25.45 2.57
C ASN A 104 0.46 -26.42 3.68
N GLY A 105 0.14 -26.08 4.93
CA GLY A 105 0.32 -26.98 6.08
C GLY A 105 1.76 -27.22 6.56
N SER A 106 2.78 -26.67 5.89
CA SER A 106 4.20 -26.79 6.31
C SER A 106 4.83 -25.43 6.57
N CYS A 107 5.87 -25.38 7.40
CA CYS A 107 6.71 -24.17 7.50
C CYS A 107 7.52 -23.97 6.21
N PRO A 108 7.81 -22.72 5.81
CA PRO A 108 8.75 -22.44 4.73
C PRO A 108 10.19 -22.78 5.16
N ASP A 109 11.08 -22.97 4.19
CA ASP A 109 12.52 -23.04 4.43
C ASP A 109 13.04 -21.71 5.02
N SER A 110 14.06 -21.78 5.88
CA SER A 110 14.65 -20.59 6.52
C SER A 110 15.22 -19.57 5.55
N HIS A 111 15.54 -19.96 4.31
CA HIS A 111 16.04 -19.07 3.28
C HIS A 111 14.94 -18.43 2.41
N ASN A 112 13.68 -18.84 2.57
CA ASN A 112 12.58 -18.40 1.71
C ASN A 112 11.76 -17.23 2.28
N VAL A 113 11.92 -16.89 3.56
CA VAL A 113 11.24 -15.77 4.20
C VAL A 113 12.26 -14.96 5.00
N PHE A 114 12.30 -13.66 4.73
CA PHE A 114 13.14 -12.69 5.44
C PHE A 114 12.27 -11.52 5.88
N VAL A 115 12.43 -11.08 7.13
CA VAL A 115 11.69 -9.98 7.75
C VAL A 115 12.68 -8.96 8.28
#